data_AF-A0A6G1IWC5-F1
#
_entry.id   AF-A0A6G1IWC5-F1
#
_cell.length_a   1.000
_cell.length_b   1.000
_cell.length_c   1.000
_cell.angle_alpha   90.00
_cell.angle_beta   90.00
_cell.angle_gamma   90.00
#
_symmetry.space_group_name_H-M   'P 1'
#
loop_
_entity.id
_entity.type
_entity.pdbx_description
1 polymer ?
#
loop_
_entity_poly.entity_id
_entity_poly.type
_entity_poly.pdbx_seq_one_letter_code
_entity_poly.pdbx_strand_id
1 'polypeptide(L)'
;MWLKECEESHDLCKESCRNSDLPQRVLDVSEDHTVKLISVQGRKGAYITLSNTWGTDAKYLLTATNKASLETGIPENTLPRTFMHAVQLERCLGISYLWIDALCIQQDSPHELDEQIAKMNNIFRRSSLTLFAGAGGTAHSGLEVMNKRGVLPVTVNIKNVSGSSSIEASKPSG
;
A
#
# COMPACT_ATOMS: atom_id res chain seq x y z
N MET A 1 -13.21 -15.21 8.88
CA MET A 1 -12.58 -14.38 7.81
C MET A 1 -11.36 -13.78 8.44
N TRP A 2 -10.17 -14.18 8.00
CA TRP A 2 -8.90 -13.97 8.71
C TRP A 2 -8.63 -12.52 9.14
N LEU A 3 -9.12 -11.52 8.39
CA LEU A 3 -8.98 -10.11 8.73
C LEU A 3 -9.76 -9.73 9.99
N LYS A 4 -11.02 -10.18 10.12
CA LYS A 4 -11.83 -9.96 11.33
C LYS A 4 -11.22 -10.64 12.55
N GLU A 5 -10.74 -11.88 12.37
CA GLU A 5 -10.05 -12.60 13.44
C GLU A 5 -8.79 -11.84 13.88
N CYS A 6 -7.97 -11.36 12.95
CA CYS A 6 -6.79 -10.55 13.25
C CYS A 6 -7.14 -9.27 14.02
N GLU A 7 -8.20 -8.57 13.61
CA GLU A 7 -8.71 -7.38 14.31
C GLU A 7 -9.27 -7.68 15.70
N GLU A 8 -9.80 -8.89 15.94
CA GLU A 8 -10.46 -9.24 17.19
C GLU A 8 -9.51 -9.90 18.19
N SER A 9 -8.46 -10.60 17.72
CA SER A 9 -7.58 -11.42 18.56
C SER A 9 -6.18 -10.86 18.79
N HIS A 10 -5.73 -9.85 18.03
CA HIS A 10 -4.37 -9.30 18.18
C HIS A 10 -4.40 -7.84 18.65
N ASP A 11 -3.94 -7.59 19.87
CA ASP A 11 -3.95 -6.24 20.48
C ASP A 11 -3.13 -5.23 19.69
N LEU A 12 -1.99 -5.65 19.13
CA LEU A 12 -1.15 -4.81 18.26
C LEU A 12 -1.87 -4.40 16.95
N CYS A 13 -2.76 -5.25 16.44
CA CYS A 13 -3.55 -4.97 15.24
C CYS A 13 -4.79 -4.13 15.57
N LYS A 14 -5.42 -4.30 16.75
CA LYS A 14 -6.54 -3.45 17.18
C LYS A 14 -6.19 -1.96 17.21
N GLU A 15 -5.04 -1.63 17.78
CA GLU A 15 -4.61 -0.23 17.92
C GLU A 15 -4.12 0.36 16.59
N SER A 16 -3.49 -0.46 15.75
CA SER A 16 -2.86 0.02 14.51
C SER A 16 -3.81 0.03 13.30
N CYS A 17 -4.83 -0.82 13.23
CA CYS A 17 -5.53 -1.07 11.97
C CYS A 17 -6.81 -0.25 11.74
N ARG A 18 -7.45 0.30 12.79
CA ARG A 18 -8.75 1.01 12.64
C ARG A 18 -8.67 2.53 12.67
N ASN A 19 -7.64 3.10 13.31
CA ASN A 19 -7.56 4.53 13.55
C ASN A 19 -6.11 5.05 13.45
N SER A 20 -5.40 4.59 12.43
CA SER A 20 -4.04 5.03 12.16
C SER A 20 -4.02 6.41 11.52
N ASP A 21 -2.91 7.13 11.75
CA ASP A 21 -2.60 8.33 11.00
C ASP A 21 -2.50 7.95 9.51
N LEU A 22 -3.32 8.58 8.69
CA LEU A 22 -3.26 8.37 7.25
C LEU A 22 -2.01 9.07 6.68
N PRO A 23 -1.43 8.55 5.59
CA PRO A 23 -0.36 9.22 4.84
C PRO A 23 -0.80 10.59 4.33
N GLN A 24 0.14 11.41 3.87
CA GLN A 24 -0.15 12.76 3.36
C GLN A 24 -1.26 12.76 2.29
N ARG A 25 -1.30 11.72 1.46
CA ARG A 25 -2.35 11.49 0.46
C ARG A 25 -2.73 10.03 0.41
N VAL A 26 -4.00 9.77 0.14
CA VAL A 26 -4.56 8.45 -0.12
C VAL A 26 -5.55 8.53 -1.27
N LEU A 27 -5.84 7.40 -1.89
CA LEU A 27 -6.96 7.24 -2.82
C LEU A 27 -8.20 6.92 -2.00
N ASP A 28 -9.23 7.74 -2.14
CA ASP A 28 -10.59 7.46 -1.69
C ASP A 28 -11.30 6.64 -2.77
N VAL A 29 -11.74 5.45 -2.40
CA VAL A 29 -12.46 4.51 -3.27
C VAL A 29 -13.87 4.19 -2.76
N SER A 30 -14.36 4.97 -1.80
CA SER A 30 -15.68 4.78 -1.19
C SER A 30 -16.82 4.89 -2.20
N GLU A 31 -16.66 5.72 -3.23
CA GLU A 31 -17.60 5.85 -4.33
C GLU A 31 -17.40 4.74 -5.37
N ASP A 32 -18.50 4.15 -5.82
CA ASP A 32 -18.47 3.11 -6.85
C ASP A 32 -17.87 3.64 -8.17
N HIS A 33 -17.01 2.83 -8.77
CA HIS A 33 -16.34 3.08 -10.06
C HIS A 33 -15.51 4.37 -10.17
N THR A 34 -15.31 5.10 -9.07
CA THR A 34 -14.56 6.35 -9.04
C THR A 34 -13.43 6.25 -8.03
N VAL A 35 -12.27 6.79 -8.40
CA VAL A 35 -11.09 6.84 -7.53
C VAL A 35 -10.61 8.28 -7.43
N LYS A 36 -10.52 8.81 -6.21
CA LYS A 36 -10.15 10.21 -5.95
C LYS A 36 -8.90 10.29 -5.10
N LEU A 37 -7.90 11.06 -5.52
CA LEU A 37 -6.77 11.40 -4.68
C LEU A 37 -7.18 12.47 -3.67
N ILE A 38 -7.07 12.18 -2.37
CA ILE A 38 -7.38 13.13 -1.32
C ILE A 38 -6.15 13.49 -0.51
N SER A 39 -6.02 14.77 -0.17
CA SER A 39 -5.02 15.23 0.80
C SER A 39 -5.56 15.01 2.21
N VAL A 40 -4.75 14.37 3.04
CA VAL A 40 -5.14 14.00 4.40
C VAL A 40 -4.64 15.07 5.36
N GLN A 41 -5.56 15.93 5.78
CA GLN A 41 -5.29 17.02 6.75
C GLN A 41 -5.38 16.51 8.20
N GLY A 42 -4.60 15.48 8.56
CA GLY A 42 -4.62 14.87 9.90
C GLY A 42 -5.82 13.95 10.18
N ARG A 43 -6.52 13.52 9.13
CA ARG A 43 -7.55 12.48 9.24
C ARG A 43 -6.91 11.15 9.63
N LYS A 44 -7.66 10.37 10.40
CA LYS A 44 -7.32 8.99 10.76
C LYS A 44 -8.27 8.02 10.10
N GLY A 45 -7.79 6.81 9.85
CA GLY A 45 -8.62 5.76 9.26
C GLY A 45 -7.84 4.48 9.01
N ALA A 46 -8.59 3.42 8.72
CA ALA A 46 -8.04 2.21 8.14
C ALA A 46 -7.67 2.46 6.68
N TYR A 47 -6.52 1.97 6.25
CA TYR A 47 -6.11 2.05 4.84
C TYR A 47 -5.28 0.83 4.46
N ILE A 48 -5.33 0.48 3.19
CA ILE A 48 -4.53 -0.60 2.60
C ILE A 48 -3.36 0.03 1.85
N THR A 49 -2.21 -0.64 1.86
CA THR A 49 -1.07 -0.28 1.02
C THR A 49 -0.91 -1.29 -0.11
N LEU A 50 -0.50 -0.83 -1.29
CA LEU A 50 -0.09 -1.70 -2.39
C LEU A 50 1.43 -1.59 -2.58
N SER A 51 2.14 -2.69 -2.37
CA SER A 51 3.52 -2.85 -2.82
C SER A 51 3.48 -3.44 -4.23
N ASN A 52 3.83 -2.63 -5.23
CA ASN A 52 4.04 -3.11 -6.59
C ASN A 52 5.36 -2.59 -7.16
N THR A 53 5.79 -3.21 -8.25
CA THR A 53 6.72 -2.59 -9.20
C THR A 53 5.91 -2.03 -10.35
N TRP A 54 5.88 -0.72 -10.51
CA TRP A 54 5.15 -0.04 -11.58
C TRP A 54 5.94 0.04 -12.90
N GLY A 55 7.18 -0.47 -12.92
CA GLY A 55 8.02 -0.56 -14.11
C GLY A 55 8.38 0.82 -14.68
N THR A 56 8.58 0.92 -15.99
CA THR A 56 8.90 2.18 -16.69
C THR A 56 7.66 2.94 -17.18
N ASP A 57 6.45 2.49 -16.82
CA ASP A 57 5.22 3.03 -17.40
C ASP A 57 4.77 4.29 -16.63
N ALA A 58 5.40 5.41 -16.97
CA ALA A 58 5.22 6.70 -16.31
C ALA A 58 3.77 7.25 -16.38
N LYS A 59 2.91 6.67 -17.21
CA LYS A 59 1.56 7.20 -17.48
C LYS A 59 0.61 7.14 -16.28
N TYR A 60 0.95 6.39 -15.24
CA TYR A 60 0.16 6.30 -14.00
C TYR A 60 0.88 6.85 -12.78
N LEU A 61 1.97 7.60 -13.01
CA LEU A 61 2.64 8.32 -11.96
C LEU A 61 1.91 9.62 -11.71
N LEU A 62 1.70 9.92 -10.44
CA LEU A 62 1.24 11.21 -10.00
C LEU A 62 2.31 12.26 -10.30
N THR A 63 1.90 13.25 -11.08
CA THR A 63 2.71 14.38 -11.53
C THR A 63 1.91 15.67 -11.32
N ALA A 64 2.57 16.82 -11.40
CA ALA A 64 1.89 18.11 -11.33
C ALA A 64 0.77 18.23 -12.39
N THR A 65 0.93 17.58 -13.55
CA THR A 65 -0.01 17.66 -14.67
C THR A 65 -1.31 16.87 -14.46
N ASN A 66 -1.24 15.70 -13.81
CA ASN A 66 -2.43 14.85 -13.62
C ASN A 66 -3.04 14.93 -12.22
N LYS A 67 -2.36 15.58 -11.27
CA LYS A 67 -2.82 15.72 -9.88
C LYS A 67 -4.25 16.26 -9.76
N ALA A 68 -4.57 17.36 -10.45
CA ALA A 68 -5.91 17.96 -10.38
C ALA A 68 -7.01 17.02 -10.90
N SER A 69 -6.70 16.22 -11.93
CA SER A 69 -7.64 15.21 -12.45
C SER A 69 -7.86 14.09 -11.44
N LEU A 70 -6.78 13.62 -10.79
CA LEU A 70 -6.88 12.60 -9.75
C LEU A 70 -7.64 13.12 -8.52
N GLU A 71 -7.46 14.39 -8.14
CA GLU A 71 -8.19 15.03 -7.04
C GLU A 71 -9.69 15.22 -7.33
N THR A 72 -10.04 15.49 -8.60
CA THR A 72 -11.46 15.56 -9.04
C THR A 72 -12.10 14.17 -9.09
N GLY A 73 -11.30 13.15 -9.38
CA GLY A 73 -11.71 11.77 -9.51
C GLY A 73 -11.58 11.27 -10.93
N ILE A 74 -11.11 10.04 -11.07
CA ILE A 74 -11.00 9.33 -12.34
C ILE A 74 -11.82 8.04 -12.31
N PRO A 75 -12.31 7.57 -13.48
CA PRO A 75 -12.97 6.29 -13.56
C PRO A 75 -11.98 5.15 -13.25
N GLU A 76 -12.39 4.20 -12.42
CA GLU A 76 -11.58 3.05 -11.99
C GLU A 76 -11.04 2.25 -13.19
N ASN A 77 -11.81 2.14 -14.27
CA ASN A 77 -11.43 1.40 -15.48
C ASN A 77 -10.27 2.03 -16.28
N THR A 78 -9.87 3.25 -15.94
CA THR A 78 -8.68 3.91 -16.52
C THR A 78 -7.39 3.47 -15.84
N LEU A 79 -7.50 2.87 -14.65
CA LEU A 79 -6.36 2.38 -13.90
C LEU A 79 -5.77 1.10 -14.52
N PRO A 80 -4.46 0.86 -14.32
CA PRO A 80 -3.87 -0.44 -14.56
C PRO A 80 -4.62 -1.55 -13.84
N ARG A 81 -4.59 -2.75 -14.42
CA ARG A 81 -5.28 -3.93 -13.88
C ARG A 81 -4.90 -4.21 -12.42
N THR A 82 -3.63 -4.05 -12.02
CA THR A 82 -3.21 -4.25 -10.63
C THR A 82 -3.87 -3.26 -9.68
N PHE A 83 -3.95 -1.98 -10.07
CA PHE A 83 -4.58 -0.93 -9.26
C PHE A 83 -6.09 -1.14 -9.18
N MET A 84 -6.74 -1.49 -10.30
CA MET A 84 -8.15 -1.84 -10.34
C MET A 84 -8.47 -3.01 -9.40
N HIS A 85 -7.68 -4.10 -9.44
CA HIS A 85 -7.88 -5.22 -8.51
C HIS A 85 -7.67 -4.81 -7.05
N ALA A 86 -6.72 -3.92 -6.76
CA ALA A 86 -6.50 -3.41 -5.40
C ALA A 86 -7.72 -2.63 -4.89
N VAL A 87 -8.28 -1.74 -5.71
CA VAL A 87 -9.51 -0.98 -5.42
C VAL A 87 -10.70 -1.91 -5.15
N GLN A 88 -10.89 -2.93 -5.98
CA GLN A 88 -11.98 -3.89 -5.83
C GLN A 88 -11.84 -4.71 -4.54
N LEU A 89 -10.64 -5.20 -4.25
CA LEU A 89 -10.37 -5.95 -3.04
C LEU A 89 -10.62 -5.11 -1.79
N GLU A 90 -10.22 -3.85 -1.81
CA GLU A 90 -10.43 -2.92 -0.71
C GLU A 90 -11.91 -2.71 -0.39
N ARG A 91 -12.73 -2.49 -1.43
CA ARG A 91 -14.20 -2.41 -1.28
C ARG A 91 -14.79 -3.69 -0.70
N CYS A 92 -14.31 -4.86 -1.14
CA CYS A 92 -14.74 -6.15 -0.56
C CYS A 92 -14.36 -6.30 0.92
N LEU A 93 -13.28 -5.66 1.36
CA LEU A 93 -12.83 -5.67 2.76
C LEU A 93 -13.50 -4.58 3.62
N GLY A 94 -14.27 -3.67 3.02
CA GLY A 94 -14.94 -2.57 3.72
C GLY A 94 -13.98 -1.46 4.19
N ILE A 95 -12.82 -1.33 3.53
CA ILE A 95 -11.87 -0.23 3.73
C ILE A 95 -12.02 0.73 2.54
N SER A 96 -11.89 2.03 2.76
CA SER A 96 -12.16 3.07 1.75
C SER A 96 -10.95 3.93 1.36
N TYR A 97 -9.81 3.72 2.02
CA TYR A 97 -8.55 4.36 1.67
C TYR A 97 -7.50 3.36 1.18
N LEU A 98 -6.98 3.61 -0.03
CA LEU A 98 -5.85 2.89 -0.61
C LEU A 98 -4.65 3.81 -0.76
N TRP A 99 -3.47 3.31 -0.44
CA TRP A 99 -2.21 3.97 -0.70
C TRP A 99 -1.40 3.21 -1.74
N ILE A 100 -1.07 3.89 -2.84
CA ILE A 100 -0.17 3.40 -3.89
C ILE A 100 0.91 4.47 -4.09
N ASP A 101 2.17 4.11 -3.93
CA ASP A 101 3.31 5.03 -4.11
C ASP A 101 3.24 5.81 -5.44
N ALA A 102 2.96 5.12 -6.54
CA ALA A 102 2.81 5.69 -7.87
C ALA A 102 1.72 6.78 -7.96
N LEU A 103 0.62 6.66 -7.20
CA LEU A 103 -0.53 7.57 -7.29
C LEU A 103 -0.68 8.53 -6.10
N CYS A 104 0.02 8.28 -5.00
CA CYS A 104 -0.06 9.07 -3.77
C CYS A 104 1.20 9.94 -3.52
N ILE A 105 2.33 9.63 -4.17
CA ILE A 105 3.56 10.43 -4.12
C ILE A 105 3.74 11.13 -5.47
N GLN A 106 4.02 12.43 -5.44
CA GLN A 106 4.28 13.19 -6.64
C GLN A 106 5.70 12.92 -7.11
N GLN A 107 5.83 12.21 -8.23
CA GLN A 107 7.10 11.65 -8.72
C GLN A 107 7.99 12.68 -9.41
N ASP A 108 7.42 13.76 -9.92
CA ASP A 108 8.13 14.87 -10.58
C ASP A 108 8.58 15.97 -9.59
N SER A 109 8.42 15.74 -8.28
CA SER A 109 8.87 16.62 -7.20
C SER A 109 9.94 15.92 -6.36
N PRO A 110 11.25 16.17 -6.60
CA PRO A 110 12.33 15.49 -5.88
C PRO A 110 12.23 15.67 -4.36
N HIS A 111 11.90 16.88 -3.92
CA HIS A 111 11.73 17.19 -2.49
C HIS A 111 10.62 16.34 -1.85
N GLU A 112 9.45 16.27 -2.49
CA GLU A 112 8.33 15.49 -1.95
C GLU A 112 8.63 13.99 -2.00
N LEU A 113 9.25 13.53 -3.08
CA LEU A 113 9.65 12.13 -3.24
C LEU A 113 10.56 11.70 -2.07
N ASP A 114 11.61 12.46 -1.79
CA ASP A 114 12.55 12.16 -0.69
C ASP A 114 11.85 12.13 0.68
N GLU A 115 10.97 13.10 0.93
CA GLU A 115 10.19 13.16 2.18
C GLU A 115 9.24 11.95 2.34
N GLN A 116 8.57 11.52 1.27
CA GLN A 116 7.65 10.39 1.33
C GLN A 116 8.41 9.06 1.43
N ILE A 117 9.55 8.91 0.74
CA ILE A 117 10.42 7.74 0.87
C ILE A 117 10.90 7.58 2.32
N ALA A 118 11.32 8.67 2.97
CA ALA A 118 11.72 8.64 4.37
C ALA A 118 10.59 8.20 5.32
N LYS A 119 9.33 8.45 4.95
CA LYS A 119 8.12 8.07 5.71
C LYS A 119 7.56 6.70 5.31
N MET A 120 8.06 6.09 4.24
CA MET A 120 7.47 4.89 3.62
C MET A 120 7.36 3.71 4.60
N ASN A 121 8.40 3.46 5.40
CA ASN A 121 8.36 2.42 6.44
C ASN A 121 7.21 2.62 7.44
N ASN A 122 6.93 3.88 7.79
CA ASN A 122 5.85 4.21 8.72
C ASN A 122 4.49 4.02 8.06
N ILE A 123 4.35 4.41 6.78
CA ILE A 123 3.14 4.20 5.98
C ILE A 123 2.80 2.71 5.89
N PHE A 124 3.74 1.86 5.50
CA PHE A 124 3.48 0.41 5.45
C PHE A 124 3.11 -0.16 6.82
N ARG A 125 3.83 0.21 7.86
CA ARG A 125 3.61 -0.28 9.23
C ARG A 125 2.24 0.10 9.80
N ARG A 126 1.67 1.24 9.39
CA ARG A 126 0.39 1.75 9.88
C ARG A 126 -0.81 1.34 9.03
N SER A 127 -0.58 0.68 7.90
CA SER A 127 -1.65 0.15 7.07
C SER A 127 -2.31 -1.07 7.70
N SER A 128 -3.61 -1.26 7.44
CA SER A 128 -4.38 -2.41 7.93
C SER A 128 -3.97 -3.70 7.19
N LEU A 129 -3.55 -3.56 5.94
CA LEU A 129 -3.07 -4.63 5.08
C LEU A 129 -2.10 -4.08 4.04
N THR A 130 -1.09 -4.87 3.67
CA THR A 130 -0.27 -4.63 2.48
C THR A 130 -0.56 -5.70 1.43
N LEU A 131 -1.00 -5.26 0.26
CA LEU A 131 -1.14 -6.09 -0.93
C LEU A 131 0.19 -6.13 -1.67
N PHE A 132 0.66 -7.32 -2.04
CA PHE A 132 1.89 -7.50 -2.81
C PHE A 132 1.56 -7.96 -4.23
N ALA A 133 1.87 -7.14 -5.22
CA ALA A 133 1.78 -7.50 -6.63
C ALA A 133 3.12 -8.09 -7.10
N GLY A 134 3.43 -9.31 -6.64
CA GLY A 134 4.73 -9.95 -6.88
C GLY A 134 4.85 -10.78 -8.17
N ALA A 135 3.75 -11.01 -8.89
CA ALA A 135 3.71 -11.97 -10.01
C ALA A 135 3.99 -11.37 -11.40
N GLY A 136 4.05 -10.04 -11.54
CA GLY A 136 4.46 -9.45 -12.81
C GLY A 136 5.09 -8.09 -12.65
N GLY A 137 6.23 -7.90 -13.31
CA GLY A 137 7.09 -6.71 -13.20
C GLY A 137 6.50 -5.41 -13.75
N THR A 138 5.18 -5.32 -13.92
CA THR A 138 4.46 -4.14 -14.45
C THR A 138 3.12 -3.94 -13.74
N ALA A 139 2.62 -2.70 -13.73
CA ALA A 139 1.31 -2.35 -13.14
C ALA A 139 0.10 -2.99 -13.85
N HIS A 140 0.29 -3.62 -15.03
CA HIS A 140 -0.78 -4.29 -15.79
C HIS A 140 -0.94 -5.77 -15.48
N SER A 141 -0.02 -6.34 -14.69
CA SER A 141 0.04 -7.77 -14.42
C SER A 141 -1.20 -8.28 -13.66
N GLY A 142 -1.88 -7.40 -12.91
CA GLY A 142 -2.99 -7.76 -12.04
C GLY A 142 -2.50 -8.26 -10.68
N LEU A 143 -3.43 -8.32 -9.72
CA LEU A 143 -3.24 -9.09 -8.49
C LEU A 143 -3.61 -10.55 -8.77
N GLU A 144 -2.62 -11.44 -8.73
CA GLU A 144 -2.84 -12.88 -8.77
C GLU A 144 -2.97 -13.43 -7.35
N VAL A 145 -4.04 -14.20 -7.11
CA VAL A 145 -4.15 -14.98 -5.88
C VAL A 145 -3.15 -16.13 -5.96
N MET A 146 -2.02 -16.01 -5.26
CA MET A 146 -1.18 -17.17 -4.99
C MET A 146 -1.94 -18.09 -4.03
N ASN A 147 -2.71 -19.04 -4.56
CA ASN A 147 -3.23 -20.14 -3.76
C ASN A 147 -2.07 -21.07 -3.39
N LYS A 148 -1.34 -20.73 -2.33
CA LYS A 148 -0.34 -21.61 -1.73
C LYS A 148 -0.91 -22.09 -0.40
N ARG A 149 -1.28 -23.36 -0.34
CA ARG A 149 -1.46 -24.15 0.89
C ARG A 149 -0.15 -24.24 1.69
N GLY A 150 0.46 -23.10 2.05
CA GLY A 150 1.81 -23.07 2.59
C GLY A 150 2.48 -21.69 2.61
N VAL A 151 1.74 -20.61 2.89
CA VAL A 151 2.40 -19.41 3.43
C VAL A 151 2.75 -19.74 4.87
N LEU A 152 3.97 -20.22 5.12
CA LEU A 152 4.48 -20.36 6.47
C LEU A 152 4.63 -18.95 7.07
N PRO A 153 4.16 -18.71 8.31
CA PRO A 153 4.42 -17.45 8.98
C PRO A 153 5.94 -17.27 9.08
N VAL A 154 6.47 -16.23 8.45
CA VAL A 154 7.86 -15.82 8.65
C VAL A 154 7.91 -15.10 9.99
N THR A 155 8.41 -15.78 11.01
CA THR A 155 8.76 -15.16 12.28
C THR A 155 10.03 -14.32 12.08
N VAL A 156 9.87 -13.01 11.90
CA VAL A 156 11.01 -12.07 11.88
C VAL A 156 11.38 -11.76 13.33
N ASN A 157 12.46 -12.37 13.83
CA ASN A 157 13.04 -11.99 15.11
C ASN A 157 13.85 -10.70 14.94
N ILE A 158 13.25 -9.56 15.28
CA ILE A 158 13.94 -8.27 15.32
C ILE A 158 14.80 -8.25 16.59
N LYS A 159 16.11 -8.52 16.46
CA LYS A 159 17.07 -8.18 17.53
C LYS A 159 17.36 -6.69 17.44
N ASN A 160 17.10 -5.95 18.52
CA ASN A 160 17.48 -4.55 18.65
C ASN A 160 18.99 -4.41 18.43
N VAL A 161 19.41 -3.72 17.37
CA VAL A 161 20.83 -3.43 17.10
C VAL A 161 21.15 -2.05 17.65
N SER A 162 21.69 -2.01 18.86
CA SER A 162 22.57 -0.92 19.28
C SER A 162 23.98 -1.23 18.77
N GLY A 163 24.42 -0.53 17.72
CA GLY A 163 25.82 -0.50 17.30
C GLY A 163 26.19 -1.38 16.10
N SER A 164 26.64 -0.71 15.04
CA SER A 164 27.47 -1.15 13.91
C SER A 164 27.69 -2.66 13.62
N SER A 165 27.36 -3.04 12.38
CA SER A 165 28.13 -3.86 11.42
C SER A 165 27.36 -5.05 10.80
N SER A 166 27.55 -5.14 9.47
CA SER A 166 27.42 -6.24 8.51
C SER A 166 26.33 -7.32 8.68
N ILE A 167 25.48 -7.43 7.65
CA ILE A 167 24.51 -8.51 7.46
C ILE A 167 25.21 -9.70 6.80
N GLU A 168 25.39 -10.81 7.52
CA GLU A 168 25.70 -12.12 6.93
C GLU A 168 24.43 -12.97 6.87
N ALA A 169 24.07 -13.43 5.66
CA ALA A 169 23.02 -14.40 5.45
C ALA A 169 23.62 -15.82 5.56
N SER A 170 23.19 -16.59 6.55
CA SER A 170 23.50 -18.02 6.65
C SER A 170 22.34 -18.86 6.08
N LYS A 171 22.68 -19.82 5.21
CA LYS A 171 21.72 -20.83 4.71
C LYS A 171 21.49 -21.90 5.79
N PRO A 172 20.26 -22.39 5.97
CA PRO A 172 20.02 -23.60 6.75
C PRO A 172 20.47 -24.82 5.95
N SER A 173 21.21 -25.70 6.63
CA SER A 173 21.57 -27.04 6.17
C SER A 173 20.34 -27.95 6.21
N GLY A 174 20.02 -28.52 5.05
CA GLY A 174 19.10 -29.62 4.84
C GLY A 174 19.50 -30.36 3.59
#